data_AF-A0A6J7FC62-F1
#
_entry.id   AF-A0A6J7FC62-F1
#
_cell.length_a   1.000
_cell.length_b   1.000
_cell.length_c   1.000
_cell.angle_alpha   90.00
_cell.angle_beta   90.00
_cell.angle_gamma   90.00
#
_symmetry.space_group_name_H-M   'P 1'
#
loop_
_entity.id
_entity.type
_entity.pdbx_description
1 polymer ?
#
loop_
_entity_poly.entity_id
_entity_poly.type
_entity_poly.pdbx_seq_one_letter_code
_entity_poly.pdbx_strand_id
1 'polypeptide(L)' 'MRVRELIDILRDQPPDAEVELAVVAPVDDDNDDITVDRYSVEGVLPWEDEGDDGVVIWLVGGEDDDVDSFLDAIEQGEE' A
#
# COMPACT_ATOMS: atom_id res chain seq x y z
N MET A 1 -3.81 -11.40 2.32
CA MET A 1 -5.16 -11.13 1.76
C MET A 1 -5.07 -11.25 0.26
N ARG A 2 -6.00 -11.95 -0.41
CA ARG A 2 -6.02 -12.04 -1.89
C ARG A 2 -6.78 -10.85 -2.47
N VAL A 3 -6.44 -10.44 -3.69
CA VAL A 3 -7.11 -9.34 -4.41
C VAL A 3 -8.64 -9.52 -4.46
N ARG A 4 -9.11 -10.76 -4.66
CA ARG A 4 -10.55 -11.06 -4.68
C ARG A 4 -11.25 -10.72 -3.37
N GLU A 5 -10.60 -10.97 -2.23
CA GLU A 5 -11.15 -10.65 -0.91
C GLU A 5 -11.19 -9.14 -0.68
N LEU A 6 -10.15 -8.42 -1.14
CA LEU A 6 -10.11 -6.96 -1.08
C LEU A 6 -11.23 -6.33 -1.92
N ILE A 7 -11.44 -6.80 -3.15
CA ILE A 7 -12.53 -6.31 -4.01
C ILE A 7 -13.89 -6.52 -3.35
N ASP A 8 -14.10 -7.68 -2.71
CA ASP A 8 -15.36 -7.96 -2.01
C ASP A 8 -15.60 -6.95 -0.88
N ILE A 9 -14.57 -6.62 -0.09
CA ILE A 9 -14.65 -5.62 0.99
C ILE A 9 -14.93 -4.21 0.44
N LEU A 10 -14.23 -3.82 -0.64
CA LEU A 10 -14.38 -2.48 -1.23
C LEU A 10 -15.71 -2.32 -1.97
N ARG A 11 -16.31 -3.41 -2.47
CA ARG A 11 -17.57 -3.37 -3.22
C ARG A 11 -18.75 -2.85 -2.41
N ASP A 12 -18.74 -3.03 -1.10
CA ASP A 12 -19.76 -2.51 -0.19
C ASP A 12 -19.55 -1.03 0.19
N GLN A 13 -18.46 -0.40 -0.23
CA GLN A 13 -18.14 1.00 0.05
C GLN A 13 -18.73 1.96 -1.00
N PRO A 14 -18.89 3.26 -0.66
CA PRO A 14 -19.29 4.27 -1.63
C PRO A 14 -18.30 4.36 -2.80
N PRO A 15 -18.77 4.53 -4.05
CA PRO A 15 -17.90 4.56 -5.23
C PRO A 15 -16.98 5.79 -5.29
N ASP A 16 -17.36 6.88 -4.61
CA ASP A 16 -16.59 8.12 -4.50
C ASP A 16 -15.75 8.19 -3.21
N ALA A 17 -15.62 7.08 -2.46
CA ALA A 17 -14.78 7.06 -1.27
C ALA A 17 -13.29 7.03 -1.64
N GLU A 18 -12.48 7.83 -0.96
CA GLU A 18 -11.02 7.81 -1.07
C GLU A 18 -10.43 6.61 -0.34
N VAL A 19 -9.30 6.08 -0.85
CA VAL A 19 -8.58 4.95 -0.25
C VAL A 19 -7.27 5.45 0.32
N GLU A 20 -7.08 5.27 1.63
CA GLU A 20 -5.85 5.61 2.35
C GLU A 20 -5.19 4.35 2.93
N LEU A 21 -3.86 4.34 2.96
CA LEU A 21 -3.04 3.37 3.67
C LEU A 21 -2.78 3.86 5.09
N ALA A 22 -3.21 3.09 6.08
CA ALA A 22 -2.93 3.35 7.49
C ALA A 22 -1.85 2.39 8.01
N VAL A 23 -0.74 2.94 8.50
CA VAL A 23 0.35 2.19 9.13
C VAL A 23 0.28 2.41 10.63
N VAL A 24 -0.01 1.36 11.37
CA VAL A 24 -0.08 1.39 12.84
C VAL A 24 1.28 0.97 13.38
N ALA A 25 1.93 1.85 14.13
CA ALA A 25 3.18 1.49 14.80
C ALA A 25 2.93 0.39 15.84
N PRO A 26 3.90 -0.53 16.03
CA PRO A 26 3.78 -1.54 17.08
C PRO A 26 3.62 -0.88 18.45
N VAL A 27 2.69 -1.41 19.24
CA VAL A 27 2.45 -0.97 20.61
C VAL A 27 3.27 -1.87 21.53
N ASP A 28 4.23 -1.29 22.25
CA ASP A 28 5.02 -1.98 23.27
C ASP A 28 4.35 -1.84 24.65
N ASP A 29 4.53 -2.83 25.53
CA ASP A 29 3.96 -2.82 26.91
C ASP A 29 4.42 -1.60 27.74
N ASP A 30 5.51 -0.94 27.36
CA ASP A 30 6.05 0.27 27.98
C ASP A 30 5.56 1.59 27.34
N ASN A 31 4.84 1.54 26.22
CA ASN A 31 4.28 2.71 25.53
C ASN A 31 2.79 2.49 25.20
N ASP A 32 1.90 3.11 25.98
CA ASP A 32 0.45 3.12 25.73
C ASP A 32 0.02 3.97 24.51
N ASP A 33 0.95 4.70 23.87
CA ASP A 33 0.64 5.59 22.75
C ASP A 33 0.61 4.82 21.42
N ILE A 34 -0.60 4.71 20.85
CA ILE A 34 -0.83 4.16 19.52
C ILE A 34 -0.60 5.27 18.49
N THR A 35 0.49 5.20 17.73
CA THR A 35 0.71 6.09 16.58
C THR A 35 0.21 5.43 15.30
N VAL A 36 -0.54 6.20 14.50
CA VAL A 36 -1.09 5.76 13.22
C VAL A 36 -0.74 6.80 12.18
N ASP A 37 0.09 6.42 11.23
CA ASP A 37 0.43 7.20 10.05
C ASP A 37 -0.56 6.88 8.93
N ARG A 38 -0.96 7.89 8.17
CA ARG A 38 -1.94 7.75 7.08
C ARG A 38 -1.38 8.37 5.82
N TYR A 39 -1.49 7.64 4.73
CA TYR A 39 -0.99 8.04 3.42
C TYR A 39 -2.05 7.81 2.36
N SER A 40 -2.19 8.72 1.41
CA SER A 40 -2.98 8.50 0.21
C SER A 40 -2.35 7.38 -0.61
N VAL A 41 -3.18 6.52 -1.22
CA VAL A 41 -2.66 5.52 -2.17
C VAL A 41 -2.52 6.19 -3.54
N GLU A 42 -1.28 6.33 -3.99
CA GLU A 42 -0.96 7.01 -5.25
C GLU A 42 -0.54 6.03 -6.35
N GLY A 43 -0.12 4.82 -5.99
CA GLY A 43 0.32 3.79 -6.93
C GLY A 43 -0.19 2.40 -6.60
N VAL A 44 -0.43 1.60 -7.65
CA VAL A 44 -0.72 0.16 -7.53
C VAL A 44 0.09 -0.59 -8.57
N LEU A 45 0.97 -1.48 -8.14
CA LEU A 45 1.86 -2.23 -9.03
C LEU A 45 1.97 -3.70 -8.64
N PRO A 46 2.12 -4.61 -9.62
CA PRO A 46 2.51 -5.98 -9.32
C PRO A 46 3.97 -6.03 -8.86
N TRP A 47 4.25 -6.87 -7.88
CA TRP A 47 5.58 -7.23 -7.42
C TRP A 47 5.78 -8.73 -7.56
N GLU A 48 6.87 -9.11 -8.21
CA GLU A 48 7.29 -10.49 -8.40
C GLU A 48 8.59 -10.69 -7.60
N ASP A 49 8.54 -11.53 -6.57
CA ASP A 49 9.74 -11.88 -5.80
C ASP A 49 10.50 -12.99 -6.54
N GLU A 50 11.82 -12.84 -6.70
CA GLU A 50 12.69 -13.83 -7.36
C GLU A 50 12.78 -15.12 -6.50
N GLY A 51 11.74 -15.93 -6.52
CA GLY A 51 11.65 -17.17 -5.72
C GLY A 51 10.24 -17.67 -5.44
N ASP A 52 9.20 -16.87 -5.70
CA ASP A 52 7.81 -17.25 -5.49
C ASP A 52 7.01 -17.12 -6.79
N ASP A 53 6.32 -18.18 -7.22
CA ASP A 53 5.44 -18.17 -8.42
C ASP A 53 4.18 -17.28 -8.25
N GLY A 54 4.06 -16.55 -7.15
CA GLY A 54 2.92 -15.71 -6.80
C GLY A 54 3.15 -14.23 -7.10
N VAL A 55 2.23 -13.62 -7.87
CA VAL A 55 2.16 -12.16 -8.01
C VAL A 55 1.55 -11.55 -6.73
N VAL A 56 2.28 -10.64 -6.10
CA VAL A 56 1.78 -9.81 -5.00
C VAL A 56 1.45 -8.42 -5.55
N ILE A 57 0.32 -7.84 -5.17
CA ILE A 57 -0.01 -6.45 -5.55
C ILE A 57 0.40 -5.53 -4.42
N TRP A 58 1.20 -4.52 -4.72
CA TRP A 58 1.59 -3.46 -3.80
C TRP A 58 0.67 -2.26 -3.96
N LEU A 59 0.22 -1.71 -2.82
CA LEU A 59 -0.43 -0.41 -2.73
C LEU A 59 0.61 0.56 -2.18
N VAL A 60 0.96 1.57 -2.96
CA VAL A 60 2.03 2.51 -2.62
C VAL A 60 1.40 3.82 -2.15
N GLY A 61 1.78 4.22 -0.95
CA GLY A 61 1.45 5.50 -0.34
C GLY A 61 2.56 5.90 0.62
N GLY A 62 2.81 7.20 0.72
CA GLY A 62 3.93 7.77 1.46
C GLY A 62 3.89 9.29 1.41
N GLU A 63 5.03 9.93 1.69
CA GLU A 63 5.22 11.35 1.40
C GLU A 63 5.30 11.55 -0.12
N ASP A 64 4.59 12.53 -0.67
CA ASP A 64 4.40 12.69 -2.12
C ASP A 64 5.73 12.68 -2.92
N ASP A 65 6.77 13.35 -2.40
CA ASP A 65 8.09 13.44 -3.03
C ASP A 65 8.81 12.08 -3.10
N ASP A 66 8.67 11.27 -2.04
CA ASP A 66 9.27 9.93 -1.95
C ASP A 66 8.53 8.93 -2.85
N VAL A 67 7.20 9.03 -2.91
CA VAL A 67 6.37 8.16 -3.74
C VAL A 67 6.63 8.42 -5.22
N ASP A 68 6.63 9.68 -5.64
CA ASP A 68 6.92 10.08 -7.02
C ASP A 68 8.30 9.58 -7.45
N SER A 69 9.31 9.81 -6.61
CA SER A 69 10.68 9.32 -6.84
C SER A 69 10.76 7.79 -6.95
N PHE A 70 9.99 7.06 -6.13
CA PHE A 70 9.94 5.60 -6.18
C PHE A 70 9.28 5.09 -7.47
N LEU A 71 8.15 5.67 -7.87
CA LEU A 71 7.43 5.27 -9.08
C LEU A 71 8.27 5.49 -10.33
N ASP A 72 8.94 6.65 -10.43
CA ASP A 72 9.84 6.99 -11.53
C ASP A 72 11.03 6.01 -11.63
N ALA A 73 11.61 5.61 -10.49
CA ALA A 73 12.71 4.65 -10.45
C ALA A 73 12.30 3.23 -10.89
N ILE A 74 11.08 2.80 -10.58
CA ILE A 74 10.55 1.50 -11.01
C ILE A 74 10.27 1.52 -12.53
N GLU A 75 9.63 2.56 -13.06
CA GLU A 75 9.36 2.68 -14.50
C GLU A 75 10.64 2.66 -15.35
N GLN A 76 11.72 3.31 -14.88
CA GLN A 76 13.01 3.32 -15.57
C GLN A 76 13.77 1.99 -15.49
N GLY A 77 13.42 1.11 -14.54
CA GLY A 77 14.01 -0.22 -14.40
C GLY A 77 13.46 -1.25 -15.38
N GLU A 78 12.35 -0.94 -16.07
CA GLU A 78 11.66 -1.84 -17.01
C GLU A 78 12.08 -1.65 -18.49
N GLU A 79 13.09 -0.82 -18.80
CA GLU A 79 13.66 -0.61 -20.17
C GLU A 79 14.92 -1.44 -20.49
#